data_AF-A0A382KLZ2-F1
#
_entry.id   AF-A0A382KLZ2-F1
#
_cell.length_a   1.000
_cell.length_b   1.000
_cell.length_c   1.000
_cell.angle_alpha   90.00
_cell.angle_beta   90.00
_cell.angle_gamma   90.00
#
_symmetry.space_group_name_H-M   'P 1'
#
loop_
_entity.id
_entity.type
_entity.pdbx_description
1 polymer ?
#
loop_
_entity_poly.entity_id
_entity_poly.type
_entity_poly.pdbx_seq_one_letter_code
_entity_poly.pdbx_strand_id
1 'polypeptide(L)' 'QQVLMPRWLSARVKDIWLMQYQLENCNLKKAKELIGHPHFRLAYDFLVLRSESINPELTERAKYWKKLQQ' A
#
# COMPACT_ATOMS: atom_id res chain seq x y z
N GLN A 1 28.93 -1.57 -2.22
CA GLN A 1 28.76 -2.97 -1.76
C GLN A 1 27.35 -3.42 -2.13
N GLN A 2 27.18 -4.56 -2.81
CA GLN A 2 25.84 -5.13 -3.04
C GLN A 2 25.40 -5.87 -1.77
N VAL A 3 24.30 -5.42 -1.17
CA VAL A 3 23.65 -6.15 -0.08
C VAL A 3 22.79 -7.24 -0.71
N LEU A 4 23.07 -8.50 -0.40
CA LEU A 4 22.25 -9.61 -0.86
C LEU A 4 20.90 -9.59 -0.14
N MET A 5 19.83 -9.39 -0.88
CA MET A 5 18.47 -9.44 -0.34
C MET A 5 17.94 -10.88 -0.37
N PRO A 6 17.43 -11.42 0.75
CA PRO A 6 16.74 -12.70 0.75
C PRO A 6 15.52 -12.70 -0.20
N ARG A 7 15.30 -13.79 -0.93
CA ARG A 7 14.22 -13.88 -1.94
C ARG A 7 12.83 -13.61 -1.37
N TRP A 8 12.55 -14.08 -0.16
CA TRP A 8 11.26 -13.85 0.52
C TRP A 8 11.01 -12.37 0.83
N LEU A 9 12.07 -11.61 1.13
CA LEU A 9 11.97 -10.18 1.40
C LEU A 9 11.72 -9.41 0.10
N SER A 10 12.44 -9.76 -0.98
CA SER A 10 12.20 -9.18 -2.31
C SER A 10 10.78 -9.45 -2.80
N ALA A 11 10.26 -10.66 -2.58
CA ALA A 11 8.88 -11.01 -2.92
C ALA A 11 7.87 -10.14 -2.17
N ARG A 12 8.04 -9.99 -0.84
CA ARG A 12 7.19 -9.12 -0.02
C ARG A 12 7.22 -7.66 -0.50
N VAL A 13 8.40 -7.13 -0.82
CA VAL A 13 8.52 -5.76 -1.34
C VAL A 13 7.76 -5.62 -2.66
N LYS A 14 7.90 -6.57 -3.58
CA LYS A 14 7.15 -6.57 -4.85
C LYS A 14 5.64 -6.57 -4.61
N ASP A 15 5.14 -7.36 -3.68
CA ASP A 15 3.71 -7.41 -3.35
C ASP A 15 3.21 -6.05 -2.84
N ILE A 16 3.98 -5.42 -1.93
CA ILE A 16 3.66 -4.08 -1.39
C ILE A 16 3.59 -3.04 -2.52
N TRP A 17 4.54 -3.09 -3.46
CA TRP A 17 4.56 -2.20 -4.62
C TRP A 17 3.38 -2.43 -5.57
N LEU A 18 3.03 -3.69 -5.86
CA LEU A 18 1.86 -4.03 -6.66
C LEU A 18 0.56 -3.55 -6.02
N MET A 19 0.47 -3.63 -4.69
CA MET A 19 -0.69 -3.12 -3.94
C MET A 19 -0.84 -1.59 -4.06
N GLN A 20 0.22 -0.81 -4.30
CA GLN A 20 0.10 0.66 -4.44
C GLN A 20 -0.85 1.03 -5.59
N TYR A 21 -0.68 0.40 -6.75
CA TYR A 21 -1.56 0.65 -7.89
C TYR A 21 -3.03 0.32 -7.57
N GLN A 22 -3.25 -0.75 -6.80
CA GLN A 22 -4.58 -1.16 -6.37
C GLN A 22 -5.16 -0.17 -5.35
N LEU A 23 -4.38 0.29 -4.37
CA LEU A 23 -4.81 1.27 -3.36
C LEU A 23 -5.17 2.63 -3.97
N GLU A 24 -4.45 3.04 -5.00
CA GLU A 24 -4.72 4.27 -5.76
C GLU A 24 -6.03 4.12 -6.55
N ASN A 25 -6.19 3.04 -7.32
CA ASN A 25 -7.28 2.85 -8.29
C ASN A 25 -8.48 2.00 -7.78
N CYS A 26 -8.56 1.71 -6.48
CA CYS A 26 -9.55 0.75 -5.96
C CYS A 26 -11.02 1.22 -6.04
N ASN A 27 -11.90 0.36 -6.55
CA ASN A 27 -13.35 0.54 -6.37
C ASN A 27 -13.84 -0.06 -5.04
N LEU A 28 -14.85 0.57 -4.41
CA LEU A 28 -15.45 0.18 -3.13
C LEU A 28 -15.65 -1.34 -2.91
N LYS A 29 -16.02 -2.09 -3.95
CA LYS A 29 -16.22 -3.55 -3.88
C LYS A 29 -14.91 -4.32 -3.59
N LYS A 30 -13.80 -3.93 -4.24
CA LYS A 30 -12.48 -4.55 -4.06
C LYS A 30 -11.76 -4.04 -2.81
N ALA A 31 -12.24 -2.94 -2.21
CA ALA A 31 -11.61 -2.36 -1.03
C ALA A 31 -11.68 -3.32 0.18
N LYS A 32 -12.80 -4.02 0.35
CA LYS A 32 -12.96 -5.02 1.42
C LYS A 32 -12.00 -6.20 1.28
N GLU A 33 -11.78 -6.68 0.06
CA GLU A 33 -10.83 -7.76 -0.22
C GLU A 33 -9.38 -7.31 0.06
N LEU A 34 -9.05 -6.08 -0.31
CA LEU A 34 -7.72 -5.50 -0.09
C LEU A 34 -7.39 -5.36 1.40
N ILE A 35 -8.34 -4.96 2.25
CA ILE A 35 -8.13 -4.85 3.70
C ILE A 35 -7.82 -6.20 4.33
N GLY A 36 -8.40 -7.28 3.80
CA GLY A 36 -8.14 -8.65 4.26
C GLY A 36 -6.74 -9.18 3.90
N HIS A 37 -5.97 -8.48 3.06
CA HIS A 37 -4.66 -8.93 2.63
C HIS A 37 -3.62 -8.80 3.77
N PRO A 38 -2.77 -9.82 4.04
CA PRO A 38 -1.82 -9.81 5.16
C PRO A 38 -0.79 -8.67 5.09
N HIS A 39 -0.48 -8.19 3.89
CA HIS A 39 0.47 -7.08 3.68
C HIS A 39 -0.21 -5.72 3.51
N PHE A 40 -1.53 -5.63 3.70
CA PHE A 40 -2.28 -4.38 3.55
C PHE A 40 -1.72 -3.27 4.44
N ARG A 41 -1.39 -3.58 5.71
CA ARG A 41 -0.87 -2.57 6.63
C ARG A 41 0.44 -1.95 6.13
N LEU A 42 1.36 -2.78 5.65
CA LEU A 42 2.63 -2.33 5.09
C LEU A 42 2.42 -1.48 3.83
N ALA A 43 1.49 -1.88 2.96
CA ALA A 43 1.16 -1.13 1.76
C ALA A 43 0.46 0.20 2.08
N TYR A 44 -0.39 0.24 3.10
CA TYR A 44 -1.04 1.45 3.58
C TYR A 44 -0.03 2.42 4.20
N ASP A 45 0.87 1.95 5.07
CA ASP A 45 1.89 2.80 5.68
C ASP A 45 2.81 3.40 4.60
N PHE A 46 3.16 2.61 3.57
CA PHE A 46 3.91 3.12 2.42
C PHE A 46 3.13 4.15 1.59
N LEU A 47 1.81 3.96 1.41
CA LEU A 47 0.95 4.92 0.73
C LEU A 47 0.90 6.25 1.48
N VAL A 48 0.81 6.23 2.82
CA VAL A 48 0.84 7.43 3.67
C VAL A 48 2.15 8.19 3.45
N LEU A 49 3.29 7.49 3.55
CA LEU A 49 4.60 8.11 3.32
C LEU A 49 4.73 8.73 1.92
N ARG A 50 4.23 8.03 0.88
CA ARG A 50 4.17 8.56 -0.50
C ARG A 50 3.29 9.81 -0.60
N SER A 51 2.16 9.82 0.10
CA SER A 51 1.22 10.94 0.09
C SER A 51 1.79 12.20 0.75
N GLU A 52 2.56 12.02 1.82
CA GLU A 52 3.21 13.12 2.54
C GLU A 52 4.44 13.67 1.80
N SER A 53 5.16 12.82 1.05
CA SER A 53 6.45 13.19 0.47
C SER A 53 6.37 13.60 -1.00
N ILE A 54 5.67 12.84 -1.84
CA ILE A 54 5.81 12.93 -3.31
C ILE A 54 4.50 13.38 -3.95
N ASN A 55 3.37 12.78 -3.54
CA ASN A 55 2.09 12.96 -4.22
C ASN A 55 0.99 13.40 -3.23
N PRO A 56 0.84 14.70 -2.96
CA PRO A 56 -0.19 15.21 -2.04
C PRO A 56 -1.62 14.82 -2.43
N GLU A 57 -1.87 14.56 -3.73
CA GLU A 57 -3.16 14.08 -4.25
C GLU A 57 -3.59 12.73 -3.65
N LEU A 58 -2.62 11.89 -3.24
CA LEU A 58 -2.89 10.61 -2.59
C LEU A 58 -3.36 10.76 -1.14
N THR A 59 -3.26 11.95 -0.55
CA THR A 59 -3.64 12.21 0.85
C THR A 59 -5.12 11.91 1.09
N GLU A 60 -5.99 12.31 0.17
CA GLU A 60 -7.43 12.01 0.27
C GLU A 60 -7.70 10.50 0.17
N ARG A 61 -6.90 9.79 -0.62
CA ARG A 61 -6.97 8.33 -0.72
C ARG A 61 -6.50 7.66 0.57
N ALA A 62 -5.40 8.11 1.16
CA ALA A 62 -4.91 7.62 2.44
C ALA A 62 -5.95 7.84 3.56
N LYS A 63 -6.59 9.01 3.62
CA LYS A 63 -7.69 9.29 4.57
C LYS A 63 -8.89 8.36 4.34
N TYR A 64 -9.26 8.09 3.09
CA TYR A 64 -10.33 7.15 2.77
C TYR A 64 -10.03 5.73 3.26
N TRP A 65 -8.83 5.23 3.00
CA TRP A 65 -8.41 3.91 3.50
C TRP A 65 -8.35 3.84 5.03
N LYS A 66 -7.91 4.93 5.69
CA LYS A 66 -7.95 5.05 7.15
C LYS A 66 -9.36 4.93 7.70
N LYS A 67 -10.34 5.60 7.07
CA LYS A 67 -11.76 5.53 7.47
C LYS A 67 -12.36 4.15 7.25
N LEU A 68 -11.94 3.43 6.21
CA LEU A 68 -12.40 2.06 5.97
C LEU A 68 -11.78 1.02 6.90
N GLN A 69 -10.62 1.32 7.49
CA GLN A 69 -9.95 0.43 8.45
C GLN A 69 -10.58 0.51 9.85
N GLN A 70 -11.23 1.63 10.21
CA GLN A 70 -11.95 1.82 11.47
C GLN A 70 -13.34 1.20 11.43
#